data_AF-A0A378HZC1-F1
#
_entry.id   AF-A0A378HZC1-F1
#
_cell.length_a   1.000
_cell.length_b   1.000
_cell.length_c   1.000
_cell.angle_alpha   90.00
_cell.angle_beta   90.00
_cell.angle_gamma   90.00
#
_symmetry.space_group_name_H-M   'P 1'
#
loop_
_entity.id
_entity.type
_entity.pdbx_description
1 polymer ?
#
loop_
_entity_poly.entity_id
_entity_poly.type
_entity_poly.pdbx_seq_one_letter_code
_entity_poly.pdbx_strand_id
1 'polypeptide(L)'
;MVKSLFNSWVIHVKQLYPDYLFQAEDEVLVDDLVIALAKGLELIWRNKSKTKQTMCDLSVDSVLIAASTALNSHWYQEYVFKHTHHYKELYFLKTIIQYLKIDAIAVKKIETLYKYMMSKERAIVEEACTKHEKIIDLNQFKKSKQTDSSFKQNMVDYLESIYFEKNFHIFGEILKNKYTIVLADFFTADEVKQLFEYVNQNFLAH
;
A
#
# COMPACT_ATOMS: atom_id res chain seq x y z
N MET A 1 -22.72 14.51 -7.86
CA MET A 1 -22.21 13.31 -8.58
C MET A 1 -21.37 12.43 -7.67
N VAL A 2 -20.19 12.87 -7.20
CA VAL A 2 -19.27 12.02 -6.40
C VAL A 2 -19.86 11.52 -5.08
N LYS A 3 -20.71 12.31 -4.42
CA LYS A 3 -21.47 11.88 -3.23
C LYS A 3 -22.39 10.69 -3.53
N SER A 4 -23.01 10.65 -4.72
CA SER A 4 -23.84 9.52 -5.14
C SER A 4 -23.01 8.26 -5.37
N LEU A 5 -21.83 8.43 -5.97
CA LEU A 5 -20.86 7.34 -6.18
C LEU A 5 -20.43 6.74 -4.84
N PHE A 6 -20.07 7.60 -3.88
CA PHE A 6 -19.70 7.19 -2.54
C PHE A 6 -20.86 6.50 -1.81
N ASN A 7 -22.09 7.03 -1.89
CA ASN A 7 -23.26 6.39 -1.29
C ASN A 7 -23.52 4.99 -1.85
N SER A 8 -23.43 4.80 -3.16
CA SER A 8 -23.56 3.48 -3.79
C SER A 8 -22.48 2.51 -3.29
N TRP A 9 -21.24 2.98 -3.18
CA TRP A 9 -20.14 2.21 -2.61
C TRP A 9 -20.41 1.84 -1.14
N VAL A 10 -20.85 2.79 -0.31
CA VAL A 10 -21.18 2.57 1.11
C VAL A 10 -22.30 1.55 1.28
N ILE A 11 -23.33 1.56 0.43
CA ILE A 11 -24.42 0.57 0.48
C ILE A 11 -23.85 -0.85 0.36
N HIS A 12 -22.91 -1.07 -0.55
CA HIS A 12 -22.29 -2.37 -0.72
C HIS A 12 -21.36 -2.73 0.44
N VAL A 13 -20.48 -1.81 0.84
CA VAL A 13 -19.49 -2.07 1.89
C VAL A 13 -20.14 -2.29 3.25
N LYS A 14 -21.26 -1.62 3.56
CA LYS A 14 -22.03 -1.86 4.79
C LYS A 14 -22.61 -3.27 4.91
N GLN A 15 -22.76 -4.00 3.80
CA GLN A 15 -23.17 -5.41 3.87
C GLN A 15 -22.07 -6.28 4.52
N LEU A 16 -20.81 -5.89 4.36
CA LEU A 16 -19.64 -6.59 4.90
C LEU A 16 -19.17 -6.00 6.24
N TYR A 17 -19.35 -4.69 6.42
CA TYR A 17 -18.88 -3.93 7.58
C TYR A 17 -20.02 -3.04 8.14
N PRO A 18 -21.08 -3.64 8.72
CA PRO A 18 -22.26 -2.90 9.15
C PRO A 18 -22.00 -1.92 10.29
N ASP A 19 -21.01 -2.24 11.14
CA ASP A 19 -20.68 -1.45 12.33
C ASP A 19 -19.73 -0.27 12.04
N TYR A 20 -19.28 -0.11 10.80
CA TYR A 20 -18.33 0.94 10.43
C TYR A 20 -19.06 2.23 10.08
N LEU A 21 -18.46 3.36 10.49
CA LEU A 21 -18.98 4.69 10.19
C LEU A 21 -18.35 5.21 8.89
N PHE A 22 -19.17 5.34 7.85
CA PHE A 22 -18.76 5.89 6.56
C PHE A 22 -19.25 7.34 6.43
N GLN A 23 -18.37 8.29 6.65
CA GLN A 23 -18.64 9.73 6.53
C GLN A 23 -17.47 10.42 5.85
N ALA A 24 -17.78 11.28 4.88
CA ALA A 24 -16.80 12.06 4.13
C ALA A 24 -17.44 13.40 3.74
N GLU A 25 -16.64 14.46 3.78
CA GLU A 25 -17.04 15.77 3.26
C GLU A 25 -17.04 15.74 1.73
N ASP A 26 -17.94 16.50 1.10
CA ASP A 26 -18.07 16.48 -0.36
C ASP A 26 -16.78 16.95 -1.06
N GLU A 27 -16.04 17.87 -0.45
CA GLU A 27 -14.73 18.36 -0.94
C GLU A 27 -13.69 17.24 -0.97
N VAL A 28 -13.59 16.45 0.11
CA VAL A 28 -12.67 15.30 0.18
C VAL A 28 -13.00 14.26 -0.89
N LEU A 29 -14.29 13.97 -1.09
CA LEU A 29 -14.71 13.01 -2.10
C LEU A 29 -14.38 13.49 -3.52
N VAL A 30 -14.48 14.80 -3.79
CA VAL A 30 -14.05 15.38 -5.08
C VAL A 30 -12.55 15.19 -5.27
N ASP A 31 -11.75 15.50 -4.25
CA ASP A 31 -10.30 15.34 -4.29
C ASP A 31 -9.89 13.88 -4.54
N ASP A 32 -10.55 12.92 -3.86
CA ASP A 32 -10.32 11.49 -4.04
C ASP A 32 -10.53 11.07 -5.51
N LEU A 33 -11.61 11.55 -6.12
CA LEU A 33 -11.95 11.27 -7.51
C LEU A 33 -10.94 11.90 -8.48
N VAL A 34 -10.53 13.14 -8.23
CA VAL A 34 -9.51 13.84 -9.04
C VAL A 34 -8.17 13.09 -8.97
N ILE A 35 -7.74 12.70 -7.78
CA ILE A 35 -6.50 11.93 -7.57
C ILE A 35 -6.59 10.56 -8.27
N ALA A 36 -7.73 9.89 -8.18
CA ALA A 36 -7.95 8.59 -8.83
C ALA A 36 -7.87 8.70 -10.36
N LEU A 37 -8.50 9.72 -10.95
CA LEU A 37 -8.39 10.02 -12.38
C LEU A 37 -6.96 10.33 -12.78
N ALA A 38 -6.25 11.18 -12.03
CA ALA A 38 -4.85 11.50 -12.28
C ALA A 38 -3.94 10.25 -12.25
N LYS A 39 -4.14 9.34 -11.30
CA LYS A 39 -3.41 8.06 -11.23
C LYS A 39 -3.74 7.14 -12.41
N GLY A 40 -5.00 7.10 -12.83
CA GLY A 40 -5.42 6.37 -14.02
C GLY A 40 -4.70 6.88 -15.28
N LEU A 41 -4.64 8.20 -15.45
CA LEU A 41 -3.89 8.85 -16.54
C LEU A 41 -2.39 8.55 -16.47
N GLU A 42 -1.79 8.68 -15.29
CA GLU A 42 -0.36 8.42 -15.09
C GLU A 42 0.01 6.97 -15.45
N LEU A 43 -0.83 5.99 -15.08
CA LEU A 43 -0.61 4.59 -15.41
C LEU A 43 -0.54 4.37 -16.92
N ILE A 44 -1.48 4.97 -17.65
CA ILE A 44 -1.52 4.92 -19.12
C ILE A 44 -0.28 5.58 -19.73
N TRP A 45 0.09 6.75 -19.22
CA TRP A 45 1.28 7.47 -19.67
C TRP A 45 2.55 6.63 -19.49
N ARG A 46 2.74 6.05 -18.29
CA ARG A 46 3.88 5.17 -17.99
C ARG A 46 3.90 3.94 -18.90
N ASN A 47 2.76 3.34 -19.18
CA ASN A 47 2.68 2.20 -20.07
C ASN A 47 3.02 2.58 -21.53
N LYS A 48 2.49 3.70 -22.02
CA LYS A 48 2.84 4.27 -23.34
C LYS A 48 4.34 4.51 -23.49
N SER A 49 4.99 5.03 -22.44
CA SER A 49 6.45 5.30 -22.45
C SER A 49 7.31 4.02 -22.50
N LYS A 50 6.79 2.89 -22.02
CA LYS A 50 7.54 1.62 -21.89
C LYS A 50 7.38 0.69 -23.08
N THR A 51 6.22 0.63 -23.74
CA THR A 51 5.94 -0.44 -24.72
C THR A 51 6.07 -0.05 -26.20
N LYS A 52 6.38 1.20 -26.59
CA LYS A 52 6.30 1.66 -28.01
C LYS A 52 5.00 1.20 -28.72
N GLN A 53 3.94 0.95 -27.96
CA GLN A 53 2.67 0.48 -28.48
C GLN A 53 1.96 1.62 -29.18
N THR A 54 1.41 1.32 -30.36
CA THR A 54 0.52 2.21 -31.10
C THR A 54 -0.69 2.59 -30.24
N MET A 55 -1.12 3.85 -30.36
CA MET A 55 -2.14 4.53 -29.55
C MET A 55 -3.53 3.84 -29.44
N CYS A 56 -3.77 2.75 -30.17
CA CYS A 56 -5.09 2.15 -30.36
C CYS A 56 -5.64 1.32 -29.19
N ASP A 57 -4.81 0.85 -28.24
CA ASP A 57 -5.28 -0.09 -27.20
C ASP A 57 -5.52 0.55 -25.81
N LEU A 58 -5.24 1.85 -25.66
CA LEU A 58 -5.47 2.57 -24.40
C LEU A 58 -6.72 3.45 -24.56
N SER A 59 -7.88 2.81 -24.62
CA SER A 59 -9.17 3.48 -24.74
C SER A 59 -9.48 4.32 -23.49
N VAL A 60 -10.37 5.30 -23.64
CA VAL A 60 -10.99 6.04 -22.53
C VAL A 60 -11.48 5.09 -21.42
N ASP A 61 -11.98 3.91 -21.80
CA ASP A 61 -12.43 2.88 -20.86
C ASP A 61 -11.30 2.36 -19.97
N SER A 62 -10.08 2.20 -20.50
CA SER A 62 -8.92 1.74 -19.71
C SER A 62 -8.59 2.71 -18.58
N VAL A 63 -8.83 4.00 -18.79
CA VAL A 63 -8.61 5.07 -17.82
C VAL A 63 -9.65 5.02 -16.74
N LEU A 64 -10.91 4.91 -17.16
CA LEU A 64 -12.03 4.80 -16.26
C LEU A 64 -11.90 3.55 -15.39
N ILE A 65 -11.43 2.41 -15.93
CA ILE A 65 -11.13 1.19 -15.17
C ILE A 65 -10.00 1.42 -14.17
N ALA A 66 -8.90 2.04 -14.59
CA ALA A 66 -7.76 2.31 -13.71
C ALA A 66 -8.13 3.29 -12.57
N ALA A 67 -8.84 4.36 -12.91
CA ALA A 67 -9.35 5.34 -11.95
C ALA A 67 -10.36 4.72 -10.99
N SER A 68 -11.27 3.89 -11.49
CA SER A 68 -12.22 3.14 -10.67
C SER A 68 -11.51 2.23 -9.66
N THR A 69 -10.47 1.53 -10.11
CA THR A 69 -9.67 0.64 -9.25
C THR A 69 -8.91 1.45 -8.19
N ALA A 70 -8.33 2.58 -8.58
CA ALA A 70 -7.61 3.48 -7.67
C ALA A 70 -8.54 4.09 -6.61
N LEU A 71 -9.72 4.57 -7.03
CA LEU A 71 -10.73 5.16 -6.15
C LEU A 71 -11.27 4.12 -5.17
N ASN A 72 -11.64 2.95 -5.66
CA ASN A 72 -12.15 1.86 -4.82
C ASN A 72 -11.09 1.43 -3.80
N SER A 73 -9.85 1.24 -4.23
CA SER A 73 -8.73 0.89 -3.34
C SER A 73 -8.50 1.96 -2.28
N HIS A 74 -8.59 3.24 -2.67
CA HIS A 74 -8.43 4.35 -1.75
C HIS A 74 -9.53 4.38 -0.68
N TRP A 75 -10.80 4.27 -1.06
CA TRP A 75 -11.92 4.28 -0.12
C TRP A 75 -11.93 3.06 0.81
N TYR A 76 -11.59 1.87 0.30
CA TYR A 76 -11.40 0.71 1.18
C TYR A 76 -10.24 0.93 2.16
N GLN A 77 -9.14 1.55 1.71
CA GLN A 77 -8.04 1.87 2.61
C GLN A 77 -8.48 2.86 3.70
N GLU A 78 -9.19 3.92 3.31
CA GLU A 78 -9.57 5.03 4.19
C GLU A 78 -10.67 4.66 5.16
N TYR A 79 -11.78 4.12 4.67
CA TYR A 79 -13.01 3.94 5.44
C TYR A 79 -13.24 2.50 5.92
N VAL A 80 -12.39 1.54 5.53
CA VAL A 80 -12.43 0.17 6.05
C VAL A 80 -11.13 -0.16 6.75
N PHE A 81 -10.01 -0.16 6.02
CA PHE A 81 -8.77 -0.72 6.54
C PHE A 81 -8.25 0.05 7.75
N LYS A 82 -8.29 1.39 7.74
CA LYS A 82 -7.89 2.23 8.88
C LYS A 82 -8.60 1.90 10.19
N HIS A 83 -9.82 1.36 10.13
CA HIS A 83 -10.60 0.98 11.31
C HIS A 83 -10.21 -0.39 11.88
N THR A 84 -9.41 -1.18 11.16
CA THR A 84 -9.00 -2.52 11.60
C THR A 84 -7.87 -2.48 12.63
N HIS A 85 -7.81 -3.48 13.50
CA HIS A 85 -6.67 -3.68 14.41
C HIS A 85 -5.36 -3.89 13.63
N HIS A 86 -5.43 -4.61 12.51
CA HIS A 86 -4.30 -4.88 11.63
C HIS A 86 -3.64 -3.60 11.10
N TYR A 87 -4.41 -2.56 10.76
CA TYR A 87 -3.86 -1.27 10.36
C TYR A 87 -3.07 -0.60 11.49
N LYS A 88 -3.60 -0.62 12.72
CA LYS A 88 -2.92 -0.04 13.88
C LYS A 88 -1.60 -0.75 14.16
N GLU A 89 -1.58 -2.08 14.12
CA GLU A 89 -0.35 -2.86 14.24
C GLU A 89 0.66 -2.53 13.14
N LEU A 90 0.20 -2.40 11.89
CA LEU A 90 1.05 -2.10 10.74
C LEU A 90 1.69 -0.71 10.88
N TYR A 91 0.92 0.29 11.31
CA TYR A 91 1.44 1.65 11.56
C TYR A 91 2.33 1.74 12.79
N PHE A 92 2.05 0.95 13.83
CA PHE A 92 2.93 0.81 14.98
C PHE A 92 4.29 0.23 14.55
N LEU A 93 4.29 -0.84 13.75
CA LEU A 93 5.51 -1.43 13.20
C LEU A 93 6.28 -0.43 12.32
N LYS A 94 5.60 0.29 11.44
CA LYS A 94 6.21 1.38 10.64
C LYS A 94 6.86 2.43 11.52
N THR A 95 6.19 2.82 12.61
CA THR A 95 6.70 3.80 13.58
C THR A 95 7.96 3.29 14.28
N ILE A 96 7.97 2.01 14.71
CA ILE A 96 9.15 1.37 15.28
C ILE A 96 10.31 1.39 14.29
N ILE A 97 10.08 1.01 13.03
CA ILE A 97 11.11 1.01 11.99
C ILE A 97 11.73 2.42 11.85
N GLN A 98 10.90 3.46 11.76
CA GLN A 98 11.39 4.84 11.65
C GLN A 98 12.14 5.31 12.90
N TYR A 99 11.62 4.97 14.08
CA TYR A 99 12.27 5.30 15.35
C TYR A 99 13.66 4.66 15.43
N LEU A 100 13.79 3.38 15.08
CA LEU A 100 15.07 2.66 15.10
C LEU A 100 16.06 3.16 14.04
N LYS A 101 15.57 3.71 12.92
CA LYS A 101 16.43 4.38 11.94
C LYS A 101 17.08 5.64 12.51
N ILE A 102 16.39 6.36 13.40
CA ILE A 102 16.82 7.66 13.95
C ILE A 102 17.59 7.49 15.26
N ASP A 103 17.08 6.70 16.21
CA ASP A 103 17.63 6.63 17.58
C ASP A 103 18.67 5.52 17.75
N ALA A 104 19.95 5.90 17.68
CA ALA A 104 21.07 4.96 17.88
C ALA A 104 21.19 4.42 19.32
N ILE A 105 20.68 5.13 20.33
CA ILE A 105 20.72 4.69 21.73
C ILE A 105 19.70 3.57 21.93
N ALA A 106 18.50 3.72 21.39
CA ALA A 106 17.48 2.68 21.41
C ALA A 106 17.97 1.39 20.75
N VAL A 107 18.61 1.49 19.58
CA VAL A 107 19.21 0.35 18.87
C VAL A 107 20.24 -0.36 19.76
N LYS A 108 21.15 0.36 20.41
CA LYS A 108 22.16 -0.23 21.31
C LYS A 108 21.54 -0.93 22.52
N LYS A 109 20.47 -0.37 23.11
CA LYS A 109 19.74 -1.01 24.22
C LYS A 109 19.09 -2.32 23.78
N ILE A 110 18.44 -2.32 22.61
CA ILE A 110 17.82 -3.52 22.03
C ILE A 110 18.90 -4.58 21.73
N GLU A 111 20.02 -4.17 21.16
CA GLU A 111 21.15 -5.05 20.88
C GLU A 111 21.71 -5.69 22.17
N THR A 112 21.86 -4.90 23.23
CA THR A 112 22.33 -5.38 24.53
C THR A 112 21.36 -6.40 25.13
N LEU A 113 20.06 -6.11 25.10
CA LEU A 113 19.00 -7.03 25.52
C LEU A 113 19.01 -8.32 24.70
N TYR A 114 19.13 -8.21 23.38
CA TYR A 114 19.22 -9.35 22.47
C TYR A 114 20.44 -10.23 22.80
N LYS A 115 21.63 -9.64 22.90
CA LYS A 115 22.87 -10.33 23.28
C LYS A 115 22.71 -11.04 24.64
N TYR A 116 22.07 -10.39 25.62
CA TYR A 116 21.77 -10.96 26.92
C TYR A 116 20.81 -12.17 26.83
N MET A 117 19.71 -12.06 26.08
CA MET A 117 18.77 -13.18 25.90
C MET A 117 19.40 -14.36 25.16
N MET A 118 20.13 -14.11 24.08
CA MET A 118 20.86 -15.16 23.34
C MET A 118 22.00 -15.78 24.16
N SER A 119 22.55 -15.07 25.14
CA SER A 119 23.53 -15.64 26.08
C SER A 119 22.88 -16.61 27.09
N LYS A 120 21.59 -16.43 27.39
CA LYS A 120 20.79 -17.37 28.20
C LYS A 120 20.31 -18.59 27.40
N GLU A 121 19.96 -18.43 26.12
CA GLU A 121 19.52 -19.53 25.25
C GLU A 121 20.66 -20.47 24.82
N ARG A 122 21.92 -20.03 24.92
CA ARG A 122 23.11 -20.82 24.52
C ARG A 122 23.37 -22.10 25.34
N ALA A 123 22.45 -22.50 26.21
CA ALA A 123 22.47 -23.81 26.89
C ALA A 123 21.90 -24.96 26.03
N ILE A 124 21.30 -24.70 24.86
CA ILE A 124 20.76 -25.75 23.98
C ILE A 124 21.12 -25.40 22.52
N VAL A 125 21.99 -26.20 21.90
CA VAL A 125 22.46 -26.03 20.51
C VAL A 125 21.81 -27.10 19.64
N GLU A 126 21.32 -26.73 18.45
CA GLU A 126 21.34 -27.59 17.27
C GLU A 126 21.09 -26.83 15.94
N GLU A 127 21.22 -27.54 14.83
CA GLU A 127 22.02 -27.25 13.62
C GLU A 127 21.45 -26.30 12.54
N ALA A 128 22.32 -26.05 11.55
CA ALA A 128 22.14 -25.16 10.40
C ALA A 128 21.18 -25.74 9.33
N CYS A 129 20.48 -24.85 8.64
CA CYS A 129 19.96 -25.13 7.30
C CYS A 129 20.12 -23.86 6.45
N THR A 130 20.66 -24.04 5.25
CA THR A 130 21.02 -23.02 4.27
C THR A 130 20.00 -23.03 3.12
N LYS A 131 19.47 -21.85 2.75
CA LYS A 131 19.35 -21.30 1.37
C LYS A 131 18.44 -20.05 1.31
N HIS A 132 18.56 -19.34 0.19
CA HIS A 132 18.19 -17.97 -0.18
C HIS A 132 16.74 -17.50 0.07
N GLU A 133 16.57 -16.20 0.36
CA GLU A 133 16.09 -15.12 -0.53
C GLU A 133 16.04 -13.81 0.28
N LYS A 134 15.72 -12.65 -0.34
CA LYS A 134 15.79 -11.29 0.25
C LYS A 134 14.83 -11.01 1.43
N ILE A 135 14.43 -12.03 2.17
CA ILE A 135 13.64 -11.95 3.39
C ILE A 135 14.56 -12.48 4.49
N ILE A 136 14.91 -11.63 5.46
CA ILE A 136 15.69 -12.08 6.61
C ILE A 136 14.79 -13.01 7.42
N ASP A 137 15.02 -14.32 7.33
CA ASP A 137 14.41 -15.30 8.22
C ASP A 137 14.88 -15.02 9.66
N LEU A 138 13.94 -15.05 10.62
CA LEU A 138 14.23 -14.95 12.06
C LEU A 138 15.34 -15.94 12.47
N ASN A 139 15.40 -17.12 11.86
CA ASN A 139 16.44 -18.11 12.10
C ASN A 139 17.83 -17.67 11.60
N GLN A 140 17.89 -16.89 10.52
CA GLN A 140 19.15 -16.32 10.01
C GLN A 140 19.62 -15.15 10.87
N PHE A 141 18.69 -14.28 11.30
CA PHE A 141 19.01 -13.22 12.27
C PHE A 141 19.60 -13.80 13.57
N LYS A 142 18.95 -14.84 14.11
CA LYS A 142 19.39 -15.56 15.33
C LYS A 142 20.79 -16.18 15.22
N LYS A 143 21.18 -16.67 14.04
CA LYS A 143 22.45 -17.40 13.81
C LYS A 143 23.66 -16.50 13.59
N SER A 144 23.46 -15.21 13.35
CA SER A 144 24.55 -14.29 13.00
C SER A 144 25.28 -13.74 14.24
N LYS A 145 26.61 -13.95 14.32
CA LYS A 145 27.49 -13.23 15.26
C LYS A 145 27.70 -11.81 14.72
N GLN A 146 26.79 -10.90 15.03
CA GLN A 146 26.79 -9.57 14.43
C GLN A 146 27.73 -8.59 15.14
N THR A 147 28.36 -7.73 14.34
CA THR A 147 29.04 -6.50 14.80
C THR A 147 28.01 -5.37 14.95
N ASP A 148 28.27 -4.37 15.79
CA ASP A 148 27.31 -3.31 16.16
C ASP A 148 26.71 -2.56 14.94
N SER A 149 27.49 -2.37 13.85
CA SER A 149 27.00 -1.69 12.63
C SER A 149 26.04 -2.56 11.81
N SER A 150 26.27 -3.88 11.77
CA SER A 150 25.40 -4.83 11.06
C SER A 150 24.07 -5.10 11.79
N PHE A 151 24.05 -4.95 13.12
CA PHE A 151 22.85 -5.21 13.93
C PHE A 151 21.70 -4.27 13.60
N LYS A 152 21.97 -2.96 13.51
CA LYS A 152 20.98 -1.96 13.17
C LYS A 152 20.31 -2.27 11.82
N GLN A 153 21.13 -2.50 10.79
CA GLN A 153 20.63 -2.72 9.43
C GLN A 153 19.81 -3.99 9.35
N ASN A 154 20.32 -5.11 9.87
CA ASN A 154 19.62 -6.39 9.83
C ASN A 154 18.29 -6.36 10.61
N MET A 155 18.23 -5.64 11.73
CA MET A 155 17.00 -5.47 12.50
C MET A 155 15.97 -4.64 11.72
N VAL A 156 16.41 -3.53 11.10
CA VAL A 156 15.54 -2.70 10.26
C VAL A 156 15.01 -3.51 9.09
N ASP A 157 15.87 -4.22 8.37
CA ASP A 157 15.51 -5.04 7.21
C ASP A 157 14.53 -6.17 7.60
N TYR A 158 14.72 -6.78 8.77
CA TYR A 158 13.81 -7.79 9.31
C TYR A 158 12.41 -7.21 9.58
N LEU A 159 12.35 -6.08 10.29
CA LEU A 159 11.07 -5.44 10.60
C LEU A 159 10.38 -4.90 9.34
N GLU A 160 11.14 -4.41 8.37
CA GLU A 160 10.62 -4.02 7.06
C GLU A 160 10.04 -5.21 6.31
N SER A 161 10.69 -6.38 6.36
CA SER A 161 10.17 -7.61 5.76
C SER A 161 8.82 -7.99 6.35
N ILE A 162 8.68 -7.98 7.68
CA ILE A 162 7.39 -8.23 8.37
C ILE A 162 6.35 -7.19 7.94
N TYR A 163 6.75 -5.91 7.86
CA TYR A 163 5.85 -4.85 7.43
C TYR A 163 5.31 -5.10 6.02
N PHE A 164 6.18 -5.42 5.06
CA PHE A 164 5.77 -5.70 3.68
C PHE A 164 4.87 -6.92 3.57
N GLU A 165 5.17 -7.99 4.30
CA GLU A 165 4.35 -9.21 4.32
C GLU A 165 2.94 -8.92 4.85
N LYS A 166 2.84 -8.28 6.02
CA LYS A 166 1.54 -7.88 6.60
C LYS A 166 0.77 -6.94 5.67
N ASN A 167 1.47 -5.96 5.09
CA ASN A 167 0.88 -5.01 4.15
C ASN A 167 0.30 -5.74 2.92
N PHE A 168 1.08 -6.63 2.30
CA PHE A 168 0.64 -7.40 1.14
C PHE A 168 -0.58 -8.27 1.42
N HIS A 169 -0.61 -8.96 2.56
CA HIS A 169 -1.74 -9.81 2.93
C HIS A 169 -3.05 -9.01 3.00
N ILE A 170 -3.01 -7.87 3.67
CA ILE A 170 -4.16 -6.98 3.84
C ILE A 170 -4.65 -6.44 2.49
N PHE A 171 -3.75 -5.90 1.66
CA PHE A 171 -4.14 -5.39 0.35
C PHE A 171 -4.65 -6.52 -0.55
N GLY A 172 -4.11 -7.73 -0.42
CA GLY A 172 -4.64 -8.93 -1.08
C GLY A 172 -6.09 -9.25 -0.69
N GLU A 173 -6.47 -9.08 0.59
CA GLU A 173 -7.86 -9.26 1.03
C GLU A 173 -8.79 -8.16 0.52
N ILE A 174 -8.34 -6.89 0.55
CA ILE A 174 -9.09 -5.76 -0.01
C ILE A 174 -9.38 -6.00 -1.50
N LEU A 175 -8.38 -6.46 -2.27
CA LEU A 175 -8.52 -6.76 -3.70
C LEU A 175 -9.44 -7.96 -4.00
N LYS A 176 -9.65 -8.86 -3.03
CA LYS A 176 -10.59 -9.99 -3.18
C LYS A 176 -12.05 -9.55 -3.00
N ASN A 177 -12.31 -8.51 -2.22
CA ASN A 177 -13.64 -7.93 -2.03
C ASN A 177 -13.99 -7.00 -3.20
N LYS A 178 -14.36 -7.62 -4.33
CA LYS A 178 -14.56 -7.00 -5.64
C LYS A 178 -15.88 -6.23 -5.79
N TYR A 179 -16.13 -5.21 -4.98
CA TYR A 179 -17.02 -4.16 -5.47
C TYR A 179 -16.23 -3.31 -6.46
N THR A 180 -16.65 -3.31 -7.72
CA THR A 180 -16.03 -2.45 -8.73
C THR A 180 -16.89 -1.23 -8.87
N ILE A 181 -16.35 -0.07 -8.49
CA ILE A 181 -16.93 1.21 -8.86
C ILE A 181 -16.88 1.28 -10.39
N VAL A 182 -17.99 1.57 -11.06
CA VAL A 182 -18.01 1.68 -12.54
C VAL A 182 -18.10 3.17 -12.88
N LEU A 183 -16.97 3.84 -13.00
CA LEU A 183 -16.96 5.27 -13.34
C LEU A 183 -17.56 5.56 -14.73
N ALA A 184 -17.61 4.56 -15.62
CA ALA A 184 -18.29 4.65 -16.91
C ALA A 184 -19.81 4.88 -16.81
N ASP A 185 -20.42 4.57 -15.66
CA ASP A 185 -21.84 4.86 -15.41
C ASP A 185 -22.07 6.35 -15.08
N PHE A 186 -21.00 7.11 -14.81
CA PHE A 186 -21.06 8.51 -14.34
C PHE A 186 -20.37 9.49 -15.28
N PHE A 187 -19.46 9.02 -16.12
CA PHE A 187 -18.75 9.82 -17.09
C PHE A 187 -18.94 9.23 -18.49
N THR A 188 -19.31 10.08 -19.43
CA THR A 188 -19.36 9.69 -20.84
C THR A 188 -17.94 9.61 -21.42
N ALA A 189 -17.78 8.80 -22.47
CA ALA A 189 -16.50 8.70 -23.17
C ALA A 189 -16.00 10.06 -23.70
N ASP A 190 -16.92 10.95 -24.09
CA ASP A 190 -16.61 12.30 -24.58
C ASP A 190 -16.12 13.24 -23.46
N GLU A 191 -16.74 13.23 -22.28
CA GLU A 191 -16.29 14.03 -21.13
C GLU A 191 -14.87 13.64 -20.69
N VAL A 192 -14.58 12.34 -20.67
CA VAL A 192 -13.24 11.85 -20.33
C VAL A 192 -12.24 12.18 -21.44
N LYS A 193 -12.65 12.09 -22.71
CA LYS A 193 -11.81 12.49 -23.84
C LYS A 193 -11.45 13.97 -23.79
N GLN A 194 -12.38 14.86 -23.44
CA GLN A 194 -12.09 16.29 -23.25
C GLN A 194 -11.09 16.52 -22.12
N LEU A 195 -11.23 15.80 -21.00
CA LEU A 195 -10.29 15.86 -19.88
C LEU A 195 -8.87 15.41 -20.31
N PHE A 196 -8.78 14.40 -21.18
CA PHE A 196 -7.54 13.96 -21.81
C PHE A 196 -6.89 15.01 -22.69
N GLU A 197 -7.67 15.60 -23.59
CA GLU A 197 -7.19 16.63 -24.50
C GLU A 197 -6.67 17.84 -23.73
N TYR A 198 -7.38 18.24 -22.67
CA TYR A 198 -6.96 19.30 -21.76
C TYR A 198 -5.64 18.98 -21.06
N VAL A 199 -5.46 17.78 -20.50
CA VAL A 199 -4.21 17.39 -19.81
C VAL A 199 -3.04 17.29 -20.79
N ASN A 200 -3.26 16.72 -21.98
CA ASN A 200 -2.24 16.65 -23.03
C ASN A 200 -1.77 18.05 -23.48
N GLN A 201 -2.71 18.98 -23.66
CA GLN A 201 -2.39 20.35 -24.10
C GLN A 201 -1.64 21.16 -23.03
N ASN A 202 -1.98 20.97 -21.76
CA ASN A 202 -1.47 21.83 -20.68
C ASN A 202 -0.27 21.26 -19.90
N PHE A 203 -0.03 19.94 -19.95
CA PHE A 203 1.02 19.30 -19.13
C PHE A 203 2.05 18.49 -19.92
N LEU A 204 1.82 18.21 -21.20
CA LEU A 204 2.69 17.36 -22.01
C LEU A 204 3.33 18.08 -23.22
N ALA A 205 3.05 19.38 -23.39
CA ALA A 205 3.67 20.25 -24.39
C ALA A 205 4.96 20.95 -23.91
N HIS A 206 5.44 20.61 -22.70
CA HIS A 206 6.68 21.11 -22.11
C HIS A 206 7.58 19.96 -21.66
#